data_AF-R2SVD7-F1
#
_entry.id   AF-R2SVD7-F1
#
_cell.length_a   1.000
_cell.length_b   1.000
_cell.length_c   1.000
_cell.angle_alpha   90.00
_cell.angle_beta   90.00
_cell.angle_gamma   90.00
#
_symmetry.space_group_name_H-M   'P 1'
#
loop_
_entity.id
_entity.type
_entity.pdbx_description
1 polymer ?
#
loop_
_entity_poly.entity_id
_entity_poly.type
_entity_poly.pdbx_seq_one_letter_code
_entity_poly.pdbx_strand_id
1 'polypeptide(L)'
;MNEIKINDNIIAYDTVATERCSVKINDQLYIEDKVYPRYFIGETTMTFFDFYRADCPNVQETDYHLSETFQQIIGRFPHTNQQKIMVNENKYSMKHVPIYVTGKDYIVAQIKQEAYPEFKEKFKKIQSLVPVLEEDTVSITGYKRKRLFLDGTYGSRVLLEEKIGQNVHPIQDKLEYVNELYSFAHYSYAAMVQFLPEYEINTYDQFHEAYGKFVYSFTVTKNGQTIPLLWPDYLYHKPENHLEFGLLANTKEPRYQLFDHWETNEIVKIDILAEGFEDVQFETHLKQPMSFPPKLSKSEYTFGEVICLSLDPRLVKELAEEKADFELFKTKKTSENGYSLAFELEDERLLLPSAQFEKPGRFQLRITSESFGQLLFLFMIKQEG
;
A
#
# COMPACT_ATOMS: atom_id res chain seq x y z
N MET A 1 -42.77 28.51 -2.58
CA MET A 1 -41.62 29.21 -3.17
C MET A 1 -40.69 29.73 -2.10
N ASN A 2 -39.49 29.16 -2.07
CA ASN A 2 -38.44 29.49 -1.11
C ASN A 2 -37.16 29.88 -1.88
N GLU A 3 -36.23 30.55 -1.21
CA GLU A 3 -34.95 30.93 -1.80
C GLU A 3 -33.80 30.55 -0.87
N ILE A 4 -32.67 30.15 -1.45
CA ILE A 4 -31.45 29.87 -0.71
C ILE A 4 -30.26 30.61 -1.31
N LYS A 5 -29.39 31.14 -0.45
CA LYS A 5 -28.15 31.77 -0.85
C LYS A 5 -27.02 30.74 -0.89
N ILE A 6 -26.35 30.63 -2.03
CA ILE A 6 -25.16 29.80 -2.26
C ILE A 6 -24.06 30.70 -2.80
N ASN A 7 -23.01 30.94 -1.99
CA ASN A 7 -22.01 31.97 -2.23
C ASN A 7 -22.69 33.32 -2.54
N ASP A 8 -22.44 33.91 -3.71
CA ASP A 8 -23.04 35.17 -4.15
C ASP A 8 -24.31 34.98 -5.00
N ASN A 9 -24.77 33.73 -5.18
CA ASN A 9 -25.95 33.41 -5.98
C ASN A 9 -27.17 33.12 -5.08
N ILE A 10 -28.35 33.55 -5.53
CA ILE A 10 -29.64 33.19 -4.94
C ILE A 10 -30.30 32.17 -5.85
N ILE A 11 -30.75 31.06 -5.26
CA ILE A 11 -31.43 29.95 -5.93
C ILE A 11 -32.86 29.87 -5.43
N ALA A 12 -33.82 30.05 -6.34
CA ALA A 12 -35.21 29.72 -6.07
C ALA A 12 -35.42 28.20 -6.09
N TYR A 13 -36.20 27.69 -5.13
CA TYR A 13 -36.55 26.28 -5.04
C TYR A 13 -38.00 26.06 -4.59
N ASP A 14 -38.54 24.91 -4.99
CA ASP A 14 -39.86 24.44 -4.57
C ASP A 14 -39.90 22.90 -4.46
N THR A 15 -40.91 22.37 -3.79
CA THR A 15 -41.10 20.91 -3.62
C THR A 15 -41.93 20.29 -4.75
N VAL A 16 -42.50 21.13 -5.62
CA VAL A 16 -43.23 20.75 -6.83
C VAL A 16 -42.68 21.50 -8.05
N ALA A 17 -42.81 20.90 -9.24
CA ALA A 17 -42.40 21.56 -10.48
C ALA A 17 -43.24 22.82 -10.72
N THR A 18 -42.60 23.93 -11.05
CA THR A 18 -43.23 25.21 -11.40
C THR A 18 -42.55 25.80 -12.63
N GLU A 19 -43.13 26.83 -13.24
CA GLU A 19 -42.49 27.54 -14.37
C GLU A 19 -41.12 28.11 -13.99
N ARG A 20 -40.96 28.63 -12.77
CA ARG A 20 -39.70 29.18 -12.27
C ARG A 20 -38.76 28.10 -11.74
N CYS A 21 -39.27 27.02 -11.14
CA CYS A 21 -38.48 25.89 -10.63
C CYS A 21 -38.78 24.62 -11.44
N SER A 22 -38.15 24.51 -12.61
CA SER A 22 -38.39 23.44 -13.59
C SER A 22 -37.38 22.28 -13.49
N VAL A 23 -36.20 22.51 -12.89
CA VAL A 23 -35.11 21.52 -12.86
C VAL A 23 -35.24 20.64 -11.63
N LYS A 24 -35.54 19.36 -11.82
CA LYS A 24 -35.60 18.36 -10.74
C LYS A 24 -34.18 18.04 -10.24
N ILE A 25 -33.90 18.29 -8.95
CA ILE A 25 -32.64 17.86 -8.31
C ILE A 25 -32.79 16.48 -7.69
N ASN A 26 -33.91 16.23 -7.01
CA ASN A 26 -34.25 14.94 -6.40
C ASN A 26 -35.77 14.77 -6.36
N ASP A 27 -36.26 13.68 -5.74
CA ASP A 27 -37.68 13.36 -5.70
C ASP A 27 -38.58 14.37 -4.99
N GLN A 28 -38.01 15.30 -4.23
CA GLN A 28 -38.74 16.25 -3.40
C GLN A 28 -38.34 17.71 -3.63
N LEU A 29 -37.53 17.99 -4.65
CA LEU A 29 -36.94 19.31 -4.83
C LEU A 29 -36.72 19.65 -6.30
N TYR A 30 -37.26 20.79 -6.69
CA TYR A 30 -37.05 21.47 -7.95
C TYR A 30 -36.37 22.82 -7.70
N ILE A 31 -35.46 23.20 -8.59
CA ILE A 31 -34.80 24.51 -8.57
C ILE A 31 -35.03 25.24 -9.89
N GLU A 32 -34.76 26.54 -9.90
CA GLU A 32 -34.71 27.31 -11.13
C GLU A 32 -33.58 26.86 -12.07
N ASP A 33 -33.81 27.06 -13.37
CA ASP A 33 -32.83 26.75 -14.42
C ASP A 33 -31.80 27.88 -14.52
N LYS A 34 -30.68 27.71 -13.82
CA LYS A 34 -29.50 28.57 -13.91
C LYS A 34 -28.23 27.73 -13.97
N VAL A 35 -27.14 28.36 -14.39
CA VAL A 35 -25.82 27.75 -14.36
C VAL A 35 -25.35 27.64 -12.91
N TYR A 36 -24.92 26.44 -12.53
CA TYR A 36 -24.39 26.14 -11.19
C TYR A 36 -23.05 25.41 -11.30
N PRO A 37 -22.19 25.51 -10.26
CA PRO A 37 -20.99 24.69 -10.20
C PRO A 37 -21.33 23.22 -10.34
N ARG A 38 -20.62 22.54 -11.24
CA ARG A 38 -20.77 21.09 -11.44
C ARG A 38 -20.28 20.35 -10.20
N TYR A 39 -19.18 20.82 -9.64
CA TYR A 39 -18.55 20.30 -8.44
C TYR A 39 -18.10 21.43 -7.51
N PHE A 40 -17.96 21.08 -6.24
CA PHE A 40 -17.14 21.81 -5.29
C PHE A 40 -15.98 20.91 -4.92
N ILE A 41 -14.75 21.39 -5.12
CA ILE A 41 -13.53 20.63 -4.84
C ILE A 41 -12.80 21.24 -3.66
N GLY A 42 -12.10 20.42 -2.88
CA GLY A 42 -11.26 20.89 -1.78
C GLY A 42 -10.41 19.75 -1.24
N GLU A 43 -9.91 19.92 -0.03
CA GLU A 43 -9.09 18.91 0.65
C GLU A 43 -9.56 18.69 2.08
N THR A 44 -9.39 17.50 2.62
CA THR A 44 -9.68 17.22 4.03
C THR A 44 -8.70 16.22 4.63
N THR A 45 -8.70 16.12 5.96
CA THR A 45 -8.01 15.05 6.67
C THR A 45 -9.00 13.91 6.93
N MET A 46 -8.63 12.69 6.55
CA MET A 46 -9.47 11.50 6.69
C MET A 46 -8.74 10.43 7.48
N THR A 47 -9.44 9.64 8.29
CA THR A 47 -8.86 8.40 8.82
C THR A 47 -8.61 7.40 7.69
N PHE A 48 -7.69 6.46 7.87
CA PHE A 48 -7.49 5.38 6.89
C PHE A 48 -8.77 4.59 6.67
N PHE A 49 -9.53 4.33 7.72
CA PHE A 49 -10.84 3.69 7.63
C PHE A 49 -11.78 4.48 6.70
N ASP A 50 -11.99 5.77 6.95
CA ASP A 50 -12.85 6.61 6.11
C ASP A 50 -12.34 6.68 4.66
N PHE A 51 -11.02 6.66 4.47
CA PHE A 51 -10.42 6.65 3.14
C PHE A 51 -10.72 5.35 2.40
N TYR A 52 -10.49 4.19 2.99
CA TYR A 52 -10.63 2.91 2.29
C TYR A 52 -12.00 2.26 2.38
N ARG A 53 -12.93 2.76 3.20
CA ARG A 53 -14.24 2.12 3.44
C ARG A 53 -15.00 1.76 2.17
N ALA A 54 -14.97 2.62 1.14
CA ALA A 54 -15.62 2.34 -0.15
C ALA A 54 -14.89 1.26 -0.97
N ASP A 55 -13.57 1.17 -0.83
CA ASP A 55 -12.72 0.25 -1.56
C ASP A 55 -12.61 -1.11 -0.81
N CYS A 56 -12.86 -1.11 0.50
CA CYS A 56 -12.69 -2.25 1.42
C CYS A 56 -13.91 -2.36 2.36
N PRO A 57 -15.12 -2.68 1.86
CA PRO A 57 -16.36 -2.58 2.63
C PRO A 57 -16.48 -3.59 3.79
N ASN A 58 -15.68 -4.66 3.76
CA ASN A 58 -15.70 -5.72 4.78
C ASN A 58 -14.78 -5.43 5.97
N VAL A 59 -13.92 -4.42 5.87
CA VAL A 59 -12.92 -4.10 6.89
C VAL A 59 -13.53 -3.13 7.90
N GLN A 60 -13.38 -3.43 9.19
CA GLN A 60 -13.85 -2.59 10.30
C GLN A 60 -12.79 -1.55 10.68
N GLU A 61 -13.18 -0.48 11.36
CA GLU A 61 -12.22 0.55 11.81
C GLU A 61 -11.12 -0.04 12.71
N THR A 62 -11.47 -1.03 13.54
CA THR A 62 -10.53 -1.72 14.44
C THR A 62 -9.43 -2.47 13.70
N ASP A 63 -9.68 -2.90 12.47
CA ASP A 63 -8.68 -3.60 11.64
C ASP A 63 -7.57 -2.66 11.15
N TYR A 64 -7.74 -1.33 11.31
CA TYR A 64 -6.71 -0.33 11.03
C TYR A 64 -5.90 0.07 12.28
N HIS A 65 -6.16 -0.55 13.43
CA HIS A 65 -5.33 -0.35 14.61
C HIS A 65 -3.98 -1.06 14.45
N LEU A 66 -2.93 -0.43 14.99
CA LEU A 66 -1.60 -1.03 14.99
C LEU A 66 -1.49 -2.16 16.02
N SER A 67 -1.04 -3.32 15.56
CA SER A 67 -0.57 -4.37 16.46
C SER A 67 0.60 -3.87 17.31
N GLU A 68 0.78 -4.45 18.50
CA GLU A 68 1.89 -4.11 19.40
C GLU A 68 3.25 -4.29 18.72
N THR A 69 3.42 -5.35 17.92
CA THR A 69 4.62 -5.62 17.12
C THR A 69 4.94 -4.45 16.18
N PHE A 70 3.93 -3.89 15.52
CA PHE A 70 4.15 -2.74 14.65
C PHE A 70 4.44 -1.45 15.40
N GLN A 71 3.83 -1.23 16.58
CA GLN A 71 4.16 -0.09 17.43
C GLN A 71 5.65 -0.10 17.83
N GLN A 72 6.20 -1.28 18.13
CA GLN A 72 7.64 -1.45 18.42
C GLN A 72 8.52 -1.16 17.20
N ILE A 73 8.07 -1.50 15.99
CA ILE A 73 8.78 -1.23 14.73
C ILE A 73 8.78 0.27 14.41
N ILE A 74 7.63 0.94 14.51
CA ILE A 74 7.45 2.37 14.19
C ILE A 74 8.27 3.26 15.12
N GLY A 75 8.38 2.91 16.41
CA GLY A 75 9.21 3.66 17.36
C GLY A 75 10.69 3.75 16.96
N ARG A 76 11.17 2.87 16.07
CA ARG A 76 12.55 2.85 15.57
C ARG A 76 12.72 3.51 14.19
N PHE A 77 11.64 3.66 13.42
CA PHE A 77 11.67 4.20 12.05
C PHE A 77 10.49 5.15 11.81
N PRO A 78 10.70 6.48 11.88
CA PRO A 78 9.63 7.45 11.68
C PRO A 78 9.10 7.44 10.25
N HIS A 79 7.86 7.89 10.06
CA HIS A 79 7.24 7.98 8.73
C HIS A 79 8.08 8.83 7.76
N THR A 80 8.18 8.44 6.49
CA THR A 80 8.91 9.23 5.49
C THR A 80 8.05 10.35 4.91
N ASN A 81 6.73 10.14 4.76
CA ASN A 81 5.79 11.17 4.31
C ASN A 81 4.96 11.74 5.49
N GLN A 82 5.63 12.43 6.42
CA GLN A 82 4.96 13.08 7.58
C GLN A 82 4.07 14.26 7.18
N GLN A 83 4.21 14.75 5.95
CA GLN A 83 3.38 15.81 5.40
C GLN A 83 1.98 15.26 5.06
N LYS A 84 1.90 14.03 4.54
CA LYS A 84 0.62 13.40 4.17
C LYS A 84 0.05 12.47 5.24
N ILE A 85 0.88 11.79 6.02
CA ILE A 85 0.45 10.80 7.03
C ILE A 85 0.60 11.35 8.44
N MET A 86 -0.41 11.11 9.28
CA MET A 86 -0.41 11.46 10.70
C MET A 86 -0.88 10.26 11.53
N VAL A 87 -0.17 9.99 12.61
CA VAL A 87 -0.57 8.99 13.62
C VAL A 87 -0.99 9.73 14.87
N ASN A 88 -2.25 9.55 15.26
CA ASN A 88 -2.78 10.03 16.53
C ASN A 88 -3.09 8.81 17.39
N GLU A 89 -2.36 8.64 18.48
CA GLU A 89 -2.41 7.45 19.35
C GLU A 89 -2.13 6.16 18.57
N ASN A 90 -3.18 5.47 18.12
CA ASN A 90 -3.14 4.23 17.37
C ASN A 90 -3.89 4.30 16.02
N LYS A 91 -4.30 5.50 15.58
CA LYS A 91 -5.07 5.70 14.35
C LYS A 91 -4.28 6.48 13.30
N TYR A 92 -4.27 5.97 12.08
CA TYR A 92 -3.73 6.67 10.92
C TYR A 92 -4.75 7.59 10.28
N SER A 93 -4.29 8.80 9.97
CA SER A 93 -5.01 9.75 9.12
C SER A 93 -4.16 10.17 7.93
N MET A 94 -4.83 10.35 6.78
CA MET A 94 -4.28 10.99 5.59
C MET A 94 -4.71 12.46 5.59
N LYS A 95 -3.74 13.36 5.56
CA LYS A 95 -3.93 14.81 5.40
C LYS A 95 -4.11 15.15 3.93
N HIS A 96 -4.71 16.30 3.66
CA HIS A 96 -4.80 16.88 2.31
C HIS A 96 -5.36 15.91 1.28
N VAL A 97 -6.33 15.06 1.66
CA VAL A 97 -7.00 14.14 0.74
C VAL A 97 -7.88 14.98 -0.19
N PRO A 98 -7.68 14.92 -1.52
CA PRO A 98 -8.54 15.63 -2.46
C PRO A 98 -9.95 15.06 -2.43
N ILE A 99 -10.93 15.94 -2.25
CA ILE A 99 -12.35 15.58 -2.18
C ILE A 99 -13.17 16.42 -3.16
N TYR A 100 -14.35 15.90 -3.51
CA TYR A 100 -15.35 16.68 -4.21
C TYR A 100 -16.77 16.39 -3.72
N VAL A 101 -17.64 17.37 -3.93
CA VAL A 101 -19.10 17.28 -3.73
C VAL A 101 -19.77 17.70 -5.03
N THR A 102 -20.84 17.01 -5.43
CA THR A 102 -21.60 17.44 -6.60
C THR A 102 -22.38 18.71 -6.29
N GLY A 103 -22.54 19.61 -7.27
CA GLY A 103 -23.32 20.83 -7.06
C GLY A 103 -24.75 20.55 -6.57
N LYS A 104 -25.37 19.47 -7.08
CA LYS A 104 -26.69 18.99 -6.67
C LYS A 104 -26.75 18.60 -5.20
N ASP A 105 -25.81 17.75 -4.75
CA ASP A 105 -25.76 17.32 -3.34
C ASP A 105 -25.53 18.52 -2.42
N TYR A 106 -24.64 19.45 -2.82
CA TYR A 106 -24.41 20.67 -2.06
C TYR A 106 -25.69 21.51 -1.89
N ILE A 107 -26.42 21.77 -2.99
CA ILE A 107 -27.68 22.53 -2.94
C ILE A 107 -28.71 21.84 -2.02
N VAL A 108 -28.87 20.52 -2.16
CA VAL A 108 -29.80 19.73 -1.33
C VAL A 108 -29.44 19.83 0.15
N ALA A 109 -28.16 19.69 0.49
CA ALA A 109 -27.68 19.79 1.86
C ALA A 109 -27.86 21.19 2.46
N GLN A 110 -27.74 22.25 1.65
CA GLN A 110 -27.98 23.61 2.11
C GLN A 110 -29.47 23.88 2.39
N ILE A 111 -30.38 23.33 1.56
CA ILE A 111 -31.84 23.50 1.71
C ILE A 111 -32.39 22.65 2.87
N LYS A 112 -31.88 21.42 3.04
CA LYS A 112 -32.35 20.46 4.06
C LYS A 112 -31.24 20.12 5.06
N GLN A 113 -30.70 21.13 5.73
CA GLN A 113 -29.53 20.95 6.62
C GLN A 113 -29.75 19.92 7.74
N GLU A 114 -30.96 19.85 8.29
CA GLU A 114 -31.31 18.94 9.37
C GLU A 114 -31.41 17.47 8.92
N ALA A 115 -31.66 17.24 7.62
CA ALA A 115 -31.76 15.89 7.07
C ALA A 115 -30.38 15.23 6.85
N TYR A 116 -29.30 16.01 6.80
CA TYR A 116 -27.95 15.55 6.44
C TYR A 116 -26.87 16.01 7.44
N PRO A 117 -26.98 15.64 8.73
CA PRO A 117 -26.06 16.10 9.77
C PRO A 117 -24.62 15.63 9.56
N GLU A 118 -24.42 14.37 9.13
CA GLU A 118 -23.09 13.79 8.92
C GLU A 118 -22.35 14.45 7.75
N PHE A 119 -23.05 14.67 6.63
CA PHE A 119 -22.53 15.45 5.51
C PHE A 119 -22.10 16.84 5.99
N LYS A 120 -22.96 17.55 6.73
CA LYS A 120 -22.67 18.91 7.21
C LYS A 120 -21.44 18.94 8.11
N GLU A 121 -21.26 17.95 8.98
CA GLU A 121 -20.09 17.85 9.84
C GLU A 121 -18.80 17.65 9.03
N LYS A 122 -18.79 16.70 8.10
CA LYS A 122 -17.63 16.43 7.24
C LYS A 122 -17.34 17.57 6.28
N PHE A 123 -18.39 18.19 5.73
CA PHE A 123 -18.27 19.31 4.81
C PHE A 123 -17.57 20.51 5.44
N LYS A 124 -17.87 20.81 6.72
CA LYS A 124 -17.19 21.89 7.47
C LYS A 124 -15.69 21.67 7.67
N LYS A 125 -15.21 20.42 7.56
CA LYS A 125 -13.78 20.08 7.70
C LYS A 125 -13.01 20.24 6.40
N ILE A 126 -13.70 20.43 5.27
CA ILE A 126 -13.08 20.65 3.97
C ILE A 126 -12.39 22.02 3.95
N GLN A 127 -11.12 22.01 3.58
CA GLN A 127 -10.29 23.19 3.37
C GLN A 127 -10.26 23.57 1.89
N SER A 128 -10.05 24.86 1.61
CA SER A 128 -9.84 25.39 0.25
C SER A 128 -10.93 24.99 -0.74
N LEU A 129 -12.20 25.10 -0.32
CA LEU A 129 -13.33 24.72 -1.17
C LEU A 129 -13.49 25.71 -2.34
N VAL A 130 -13.39 25.22 -3.56
CA VAL A 130 -13.51 26.00 -4.79
C VAL A 130 -14.63 25.44 -5.67
N PRO A 131 -15.57 26.28 -6.17
CA PRO A 131 -16.56 25.86 -7.15
C PRO A 131 -15.91 25.66 -8.53
N VAL A 132 -16.30 24.61 -9.25
CA VAL A 132 -15.87 24.35 -10.63
C VAL A 132 -17.05 24.50 -11.58
N LEU A 133 -16.97 25.46 -12.49
CA LEU A 133 -17.92 25.66 -13.59
C LEU A 133 -17.47 24.83 -14.80
N GLU A 134 -18.41 24.43 -15.67
CA GLU A 134 -18.16 23.57 -16.86
C GLU A 134 -17.06 24.09 -17.81
N GLU A 135 -16.64 25.35 -17.69
CA GLU A 135 -15.70 26.02 -18.59
C GLU A 135 -14.33 26.33 -17.95
N ASP A 136 -14.17 26.17 -16.64
CA ASP A 136 -12.94 26.54 -15.92
C ASP A 136 -12.07 25.31 -15.65
N THR A 137 -11.24 24.93 -16.63
CA THR A 137 -10.04 24.12 -16.39
C THR A 137 -8.97 24.97 -15.72
N VAL A 138 -9.29 25.60 -14.58
CA VAL A 138 -8.28 26.15 -13.68
C VAL A 138 -7.36 24.99 -13.25
N SER A 139 -6.13 25.30 -12.87
CA SER A 139 -5.12 24.38 -12.35
C SER A 139 -5.65 23.62 -11.12
N ILE A 140 -6.48 22.62 -11.36
CA ILE A 140 -7.08 21.77 -10.34
C ILE A 140 -5.97 20.83 -9.85
N THR A 141 -5.51 21.07 -8.63
CA THR A 141 -4.42 20.30 -8.00
C THR A 141 -4.94 18.95 -7.49
N GLY A 142 -4.18 17.89 -7.73
CA GLY A 142 -4.50 16.52 -7.28
C GLY A 142 -5.14 15.65 -8.36
N TYR A 143 -4.71 14.39 -8.42
CA TYR A 143 -5.08 13.43 -9.46
C TYR A 143 -6.54 12.97 -9.34
N LYS A 144 -6.81 12.03 -8.41
CA LYS A 144 -8.14 11.49 -8.14
C LYS A 144 -8.71 12.03 -6.83
N ARG A 145 -10.03 12.14 -6.73
CA ARG A 145 -10.75 12.69 -5.57
C ARG A 145 -11.74 11.69 -4.97
N LYS A 146 -11.94 11.75 -3.65
CA LYS A 146 -13.02 11.05 -2.95
C LYS A 146 -14.31 11.88 -3.04
N ARG A 147 -15.44 11.28 -3.41
CA ARG A 147 -16.75 11.96 -3.36
C ARG A 147 -17.27 11.96 -1.92
N LEU A 148 -17.71 13.09 -1.39
CA LEU A 148 -18.52 13.14 -0.17
C LEU A 148 -20.01 13.11 -0.56
N PHE A 149 -20.74 12.09 -0.10
CA PHE A 149 -22.16 11.90 -0.36
C PHE A 149 -23.04 12.54 0.73
N LEU A 150 -24.30 12.80 0.41
CA LEU A 150 -25.30 13.39 1.33
C LEU A 150 -25.49 12.61 2.64
N ASP A 151 -25.28 11.30 2.61
CA ASP A 151 -25.33 10.44 3.80
C ASP A 151 -24.09 10.53 4.68
N GLY A 152 -23.10 11.36 4.33
CA GLY A 152 -21.85 11.50 5.08
C GLY A 152 -20.79 10.45 4.74
N THR A 153 -21.03 9.55 3.79
CA THR A 153 -20.02 8.57 3.35
C THR A 153 -19.09 9.15 2.28
N TYR A 154 -17.91 8.54 2.16
CA TYR A 154 -16.97 8.84 1.07
C TYR A 154 -16.97 7.70 0.05
N GLY A 155 -16.94 8.04 -1.24
CA GLY A 155 -16.83 7.06 -2.33
C GLY A 155 -15.40 6.66 -2.67
N SER A 156 -15.21 5.78 -3.64
CA SER A 156 -13.89 5.48 -4.21
C SER A 156 -13.24 6.69 -4.86
N ARG A 157 -11.92 6.65 -5.03
CA ARG A 157 -11.18 7.70 -5.73
C ARG A 157 -11.49 7.69 -7.22
N VAL A 158 -11.90 8.82 -7.77
CA VAL A 158 -12.19 8.96 -9.20
C VAL A 158 -11.45 10.15 -9.81
N LEU A 159 -11.04 9.99 -11.06
CA LEU A 159 -10.58 11.10 -11.91
C LEU A 159 -11.84 11.80 -12.44
N LEU A 160 -12.03 13.08 -12.10
CA LEU A 160 -13.23 13.81 -12.51
C LEU A 160 -13.23 14.17 -13.99
N GLU A 161 -12.06 14.53 -14.53
CA GLU A 161 -11.87 14.91 -15.93
C GLU A 161 -10.51 14.42 -16.41
N GLU A 162 -10.44 13.94 -17.66
CA GLU A 162 -9.20 13.38 -18.25
C GLU A 162 -8.04 14.38 -18.26
N LYS A 163 -8.33 15.67 -18.50
CA LYS A 163 -7.31 16.74 -18.51
C LYS A 163 -6.60 16.89 -17.17
N ILE A 164 -7.24 16.55 -16.05
CA ILE A 164 -6.61 16.57 -14.71
C ILE A 164 -5.53 15.49 -14.60
N GLY A 165 -5.63 14.40 -15.38
CA GLY A 165 -4.60 13.37 -15.45
C GLY A 165 -3.26 13.87 -16.00
N GLN A 166 -3.24 15.02 -16.69
CA GLN A 166 -2.01 15.63 -17.19
C GLN A 166 -1.20 16.36 -16.10
N ASN A 167 -1.78 16.59 -14.92
CA ASN A 167 -1.14 17.32 -13.81
C ASN A 167 -0.28 16.43 -12.91
N VAL A 168 -0.04 15.17 -13.27
CA VAL A 168 0.79 14.24 -12.49
C VAL A 168 1.95 13.70 -13.30
N HIS A 169 3.01 13.32 -12.60
CA HIS A 169 4.17 12.69 -13.19
C HIS A 169 3.87 11.21 -13.51
N PRO A 170 4.03 10.77 -14.77
CA PRO A 170 3.98 9.35 -15.11
C PRO A 170 5.20 8.62 -14.53
N ILE A 171 4.96 7.43 -14.00
CA ILE A 171 5.93 6.65 -13.25
C ILE A 171 5.74 5.13 -13.39
N GLN A 172 4.56 4.64 -13.79
CA GLN A 172 4.27 3.20 -13.93
C GLN A 172 5.33 2.48 -14.76
N ASP A 173 5.63 3.00 -15.95
CA ASP A 173 6.58 2.41 -16.90
C ASP A 173 8.06 2.56 -16.50
N LYS A 174 8.33 3.15 -15.33
CA LYS A 174 9.69 3.31 -14.77
C LYS A 174 9.97 2.35 -13.63
N LEU A 175 8.92 1.73 -13.10
CA LEU A 175 8.98 0.88 -11.94
C LEU A 175 8.70 -0.56 -12.37
N GLU A 176 9.34 -1.50 -11.67
CA GLU A 176 9.10 -2.91 -11.82
C GLU A 176 8.82 -3.55 -10.47
N TYR A 177 7.94 -4.54 -10.48
CA TYR A 177 7.72 -5.42 -9.36
C TYR A 177 8.76 -6.54 -9.39
N VAL A 178 9.56 -6.63 -8.33
CA VAL A 178 10.69 -7.56 -8.26
C VAL A 178 10.68 -8.32 -6.94
N ASN A 179 11.35 -9.46 -6.93
CA ASN A 179 11.65 -10.26 -5.73
C ASN A 179 10.43 -10.52 -4.83
N GLU A 180 9.72 -11.61 -5.10
CA GLU A 180 8.73 -12.13 -4.15
C GLU A 180 9.43 -12.94 -3.06
N LEU A 181 9.24 -12.52 -1.82
CA LEU A 181 9.82 -13.12 -0.63
C LEU A 181 8.75 -13.89 0.14
N TYR A 182 9.03 -15.15 0.45
CA TYR A 182 8.11 -16.01 1.20
C TYR A 182 8.73 -16.42 2.53
N SER A 183 7.95 -16.31 3.63
CA SER A 183 8.45 -16.59 4.98
C SER A 183 9.71 -15.78 5.36
N PHE A 184 9.74 -14.50 5.00
CA PHE A 184 10.86 -13.60 5.26
C PHE A 184 10.68 -12.88 6.61
N ALA A 185 11.61 -13.09 7.54
CA ALA A 185 11.59 -12.49 8.87
C ALA A 185 10.26 -12.70 9.63
N HIS A 186 9.42 -11.67 9.74
CA HIS A 186 8.10 -11.72 10.38
C HIS A 186 6.95 -11.81 9.38
N TYR A 187 7.24 -11.88 8.08
CA TYR A 187 6.25 -11.80 7.01
C TYR A 187 5.99 -13.17 6.38
N SER A 188 4.72 -13.47 6.09
CA SER A 188 4.32 -14.66 5.31
C SER A 188 4.57 -14.44 3.82
N TYR A 189 4.35 -13.21 3.37
CA TYR A 189 4.57 -12.73 2.02
C TYR A 189 5.14 -11.32 2.07
N ALA A 190 6.18 -11.05 1.31
CA ALA A 190 6.75 -9.73 1.11
C ALA A 190 7.19 -9.59 -0.34
N ALA A 191 7.29 -8.36 -0.82
CA ALA A 191 7.84 -8.11 -2.14
C ALA A 191 8.37 -6.69 -2.29
N MET A 192 9.06 -6.46 -3.41
CA MET A 192 9.79 -5.25 -3.67
C MET A 192 9.33 -4.59 -4.97
N VAL A 193 9.39 -3.26 -5.01
CA VAL A 193 9.18 -2.45 -6.21
C VAL A 193 10.39 -1.55 -6.37
N GLN A 194 11.04 -1.59 -7.52
CA GLN A 194 12.24 -0.79 -7.80
C GLN A 194 12.11 -0.04 -9.12
N PHE A 195 13.03 0.88 -9.38
CA PHE A 195 13.16 1.46 -10.72
C PHE A 195 13.80 0.44 -11.66
N LEU A 196 13.37 0.44 -12.91
CA LEU A 196 14.06 -0.32 -13.95
C LEU A 196 15.54 0.09 -14.04
N PRO A 197 16.47 -0.85 -14.32
CA PRO A 197 17.90 -0.60 -14.27
C PRO A 197 18.39 0.59 -15.13
N GLU A 198 17.76 0.87 -16.26
CA GLU A 198 18.12 1.97 -17.17
C GLU A 198 17.94 3.38 -16.58
N TYR A 199 17.22 3.51 -15.46
CA TYR A 199 17.09 4.78 -14.75
C TYR A 199 18.23 5.04 -13.75
N GLU A 200 19.16 4.09 -13.59
CA GLU A 200 20.40 4.20 -12.80
C GLU A 200 20.18 4.65 -11.33
N ILE A 201 19.01 4.35 -10.77
CA ILE A 201 18.69 4.57 -9.36
C ILE A 201 19.27 3.40 -8.56
N ASN A 202 20.46 3.61 -8.01
CA ASN A 202 21.27 2.54 -7.39
C ASN A 202 21.34 2.65 -5.86
N THR A 203 20.78 3.72 -5.28
CA THR A 203 20.84 3.95 -3.83
C THR A 203 19.46 4.24 -3.27
N TYR A 204 19.32 4.00 -1.97
CA TYR A 204 18.15 4.39 -1.18
C TYR A 204 17.83 5.88 -1.40
N ASP A 205 18.84 6.75 -1.25
CA ASP A 205 18.61 8.21 -1.24
C ASP A 205 18.13 8.70 -2.60
N GLN A 206 18.65 8.11 -3.70
CA GLN A 206 18.17 8.39 -5.05
C GLN A 206 16.71 7.96 -5.24
N PHE A 207 16.34 6.75 -4.81
CA PHE A 207 14.94 6.29 -4.88
C PHE A 207 14.02 7.19 -4.06
N HIS A 208 14.45 7.50 -2.83
CA HIS A 208 13.68 8.29 -1.88
C HIS A 208 13.35 9.68 -2.44
N GLU A 209 14.36 10.35 -3.02
CA GLU A 209 14.19 11.66 -3.64
C GLU A 209 13.37 11.60 -4.94
N ALA A 210 13.51 10.53 -5.73
CA ALA A 210 12.81 10.38 -7.00
C ALA A 210 11.31 10.03 -6.84
N TYR A 211 10.97 9.18 -5.88
CA TYR A 211 9.61 8.65 -5.72
C TYR A 211 9.23 8.32 -4.27
N GLY A 212 10.13 7.68 -3.51
CA GLY A 212 9.79 7.06 -2.23
C GLY A 212 9.22 8.02 -1.16
N LYS A 213 9.65 9.29 -1.13
CA LYS A 213 9.11 10.28 -0.17
C LYS A 213 7.68 10.72 -0.45
N PHE A 214 7.18 10.49 -1.67
CA PHE A 214 5.85 10.88 -2.10
C PHE A 214 4.82 9.77 -1.90
N VAL A 215 5.25 8.51 -1.76
CA VAL A 215 4.38 7.37 -1.46
C VAL A 215 3.71 7.56 -0.11
N TYR A 216 2.39 7.41 -0.06
CA TYR A 216 1.61 7.56 1.17
C TYR A 216 0.61 6.41 1.41
N SER A 217 0.46 5.51 0.45
CA SER A 217 -0.48 4.41 0.55
C SER A 217 -0.07 3.26 -0.37
N PHE A 218 -0.32 2.06 0.11
CA PHE A 218 -0.08 0.80 -0.58
C PHE A 218 -1.27 -0.12 -0.30
N THR A 219 -1.74 -0.86 -1.29
CA THR A 219 -2.80 -1.85 -1.10
C THR A 219 -2.43 -3.15 -1.80
N VAL A 220 -2.80 -4.28 -1.20
CA VAL A 220 -2.64 -5.61 -1.78
C VAL A 220 -4.03 -6.22 -1.93
N THR A 221 -4.37 -6.68 -3.12
CA THR A 221 -5.65 -7.30 -3.45
C THR A 221 -5.44 -8.73 -3.87
N LYS A 222 -6.16 -9.65 -3.24
CA LYS A 222 -6.19 -11.07 -3.56
C LYS A 222 -7.63 -11.56 -3.50
N ASN A 223 -8.05 -12.38 -4.45
CA ASN A 223 -9.42 -12.95 -4.49
C ASN A 223 -10.55 -11.89 -4.31
N GLY A 224 -10.36 -10.70 -4.91
CA GLY A 224 -11.32 -9.58 -4.83
C GLY A 224 -11.36 -8.85 -3.49
N GLN A 225 -10.51 -9.21 -2.54
CA GLN A 225 -10.39 -8.54 -1.25
C GLN A 225 -9.13 -7.68 -1.23
N THR A 226 -9.30 -6.38 -1.04
CA THR A 226 -8.22 -5.41 -0.91
C THR A 226 -7.88 -5.18 0.55
N ILE A 227 -6.59 -5.26 0.86
CA ILE A 227 -6.02 -4.98 2.17
C ILE A 227 -5.19 -3.71 2.03
N PRO A 228 -5.62 -2.61 2.66
CA PRO A 228 -4.78 -1.44 2.78
C PRO A 228 -3.65 -1.71 3.74
N LEU A 229 -2.44 -1.54 3.25
CA LEU A 229 -1.25 -1.65 4.05
C LEU A 229 -1.10 -0.34 4.84
N LEU A 230 -1.02 -0.44 6.16
CA LEU A 230 -0.63 0.68 7.01
C LEU A 230 0.86 0.96 6.79
N TRP A 231 1.30 2.14 7.19
CA TRP A 231 2.70 2.54 7.08
C TRP A 231 3.75 1.45 7.46
N PRO A 232 3.60 0.66 8.55
CA PRO A 232 4.60 -0.35 8.88
C PRO A 232 4.48 -1.64 8.06
N ASP A 233 3.41 -1.81 7.29
CA ASP A 233 3.21 -2.92 6.34
C ASP A 233 4.01 -2.70 5.04
N TYR A 234 4.39 -1.45 4.74
CA TYR A 234 5.23 -1.10 3.60
C TYR A 234 6.35 -0.17 4.07
N LEU A 235 7.39 -0.72 4.69
CA LEU A 235 8.45 0.11 5.25
C LEU A 235 9.84 -0.47 5.03
N TYR A 236 10.48 0.06 3.99
CA TYR A 236 11.84 0.58 3.97
C TYR A 236 12.76 0.13 5.12
N HIS A 237 13.38 -1.03 4.95
CA HIS A 237 14.67 -1.29 5.57
C HIS A 237 15.75 -0.51 4.79
N LYS A 238 16.76 0.07 5.43
CA LYS A 238 18.03 0.34 4.73
C LYS A 238 18.66 -1.02 4.40
N PRO A 239 18.32 -1.60 3.24
CA PRO A 239 19.22 -1.49 2.08
C PRO A 239 18.54 -1.22 0.71
N GLU A 240 19.28 -0.48 -0.13
CA GLU A 240 19.28 -0.30 -1.61
C GLU A 240 17.95 -0.07 -2.38
N ASN A 241 17.87 1.03 -3.14
CA ASN A 241 17.04 1.37 -4.32
C ASN A 241 15.62 0.77 -4.58
N HIS A 242 14.93 0.19 -3.61
CA HIS A 242 13.57 -0.34 -3.77
C HIS A 242 12.62 0.07 -2.62
N LEU A 243 11.33 -0.12 -2.86
CA LEU A 243 10.23 -0.07 -1.89
C LEU A 243 9.81 -1.49 -1.54
N GLU A 244 9.85 -1.87 -0.26
CA GLU A 244 9.45 -3.19 0.23
C GLU A 244 8.11 -3.12 0.97
N PHE A 245 7.28 -4.13 0.80
CA PHE A 245 6.10 -4.37 1.64
C PHE A 245 6.03 -5.81 2.11
N GLY A 246 5.36 -6.04 3.24
CA GLY A 246 5.25 -7.35 3.87
C GLY A 246 3.96 -7.51 4.66
N LEU A 247 3.41 -8.73 4.64
CA LEU A 247 2.22 -9.14 5.36
C LEU A 247 2.63 -10.02 6.53
N LEU A 248 2.26 -9.65 7.76
CA LEU A 248 2.72 -10.37 8.95
C LEU A 248 2.25 -11.83 8.97
N ALA A 249 3.18 -12.74 9.22
CA ALA A 249 2.89 -14.15 9.45
C ALA A 249 2.29 -14.38 10.84
N ASN A 250 1.37 -15.34 10.94
CA ASN A 250 0.83 -15.88 12.21
C ASN A 250 0.27 -14.80 13.14
N THR A 251 -0.26 -13.72 12.57
CA THR A 251 -0.89 -12.64 13.31
C THR A 251 -2.35 -12.95 13.60
N LYS A 252 -2.89 -12.42 14.71
CA LYS A 252 -4.33 -12.49 15.00
C LYS A 252 -5.13 -11.42 14.28
N GLU A 253 -4.45 -10.51 13.58
CA GLU A 253 -5.07 -9.40 12.85
C GLU A 253 -5.87 -9.94 11.65
N PRO A 254 -7.22 -9.79 11.64
CA PRO A 254 -8.09 -10.40 10.64
C PRO A 254 -7.73 -10.03 9.20
N ARG A 255 -7.22 -8.81 8.99
CA ARG A 255 -6.91 -8.29 7.66
C ARG A 255 -5.85 -9.06 6.88
N TYR A 256 -4.96 -9.83 7.54
CA TYR A 256 -3.91 -10.60 6.84
C TYR A 256 -4.27 -12.07 6.63
N GLN A 257 -5.36 -12.55 7.21
CA GLN A 257 -5.73 -13.98 7.18
C GLN A 257 -5.86 -14.53 5.76
N LEU A 258 -6.17 -13.66 4.80
CA LEU A 258 -6.23 -14.00 3.38
C LEU A 258 -4.90 -14.54 2.82
N PHE A 259 -3.79 -14.23 3.48
CA PHE A 259 -2.43 -14.68 3.13
C PHE A 259 -1.87 -15.74 4.10
N ASP A 260 -2.69 -16.28 5.01
CA ASP A 260 -2.28 -17.45 5.81
C ASP A 260 -2.20 -18.70 4.93
N HIS A 261 -3.00 -18.76 3.87
CA HIS A 261 -3.03 -19.82 2.87
C HIS A 261 -3.21 -19.25 1.46
N TRP A 262 -2.56 -19.85 0.48
CA TRP A 262 -2.75 -19.51 -0.94
C TRP A 262 -2.51 -20.72 -1.82
N GLU A 263 -3.03 -20.63 -3.04
CA GLU A 263 -2.77 -21.59 -4.12
C GLU A 263 -1.73 -21.03 -5.08
N THR A 264 -1.03 -21.93 -5.78
CA THR A 264 -0.07 -21.53 -6.81
C THR A 264 -0.80 -20.83 -7.94
N ASN A 265 -0.22 -19.74 -8.43
CA ASN A 265 -0.77 -18.87 -9.47
C ASN A 265 -2.03 -18.07 -9.09
N GLU A 266 -2.36 -17.93 -7.79
CA GLU A 266 -3.36 -16.95 -7.40
C GLU A 266 -2.90 -15.53 -7.75
N ILE A 267 -3.78 -14.76 -8.38
CA ILE A 267 -3.47 -13.38 -8.79
C ILE A 267 -3.45 -12.48 -7.56
N VAL A 268 -2.37 -11.72 -7.46
CA VAL A 268 -2.23 -10.63 -6.49
C VAL A 268 -2.03 -9.33 -7.26
N LYS A 269 -2.87 -8.36 -6.94
CA LYS A 269 -2.80 -7.01 -7.46
C LYS A 269 -2.28 -6.07 -6.37
N ILE A 270 -1.38 -5.18 -6.74
CA ILE A 270 -0.78 -4.18 -5.86
C ILE A 270 -1.10 -2.81 -6.42
N ASP A 271 -1.54 -1.89 -5.56
CA ASP A 271 -1.69 -0.48 -5.93
C ASP A 271 -0.84 0.40 -5.01
N ILE A 272 -0.16 1.38 -5.58
CA ILE A 272 0.69 2.35 -4.87
C ILE A 272 0.20 3.75 -5.17
N LEU A 273 -0.06 4.52 -4.12
CA LEU A 273 -0.52 5.89 -4.22
C LEU A 273 0.60 6.83 -3.76
N ALA A 274 1.00 7.75 -4.63
CA ALA A 274 2.04 8.73 -4.39
C ALA A 274 1.57 10.14 -4.76
N GLU A 275 2.00 11.13 -3.97
CA GLU A 275 1.58 12.53 -4.15
C GLU A 275 2.28 13.15 -5.37
N GLY A 276 1.50 13.69 -6.30
CA GLY A 276 2.01 14.29 -7.54
C GLY A 276 2.32 13.29 -8.66
N PHE A 277 2.08 12.00 -8.44
CA PHE A 277 2.27 10.94 -9.43
C PHE A 277 0.95 10.29 -9.80
N GLU A 278 0.94 9.60 -10.94
CA GLU A 278 -0.14 8.66 -11.26
C GLU A 278 -0.17 7.49 -10.26
N ASP A 279 -1.33 6.85 -10.16
CA ASP A 279 -1.47 5.64 -9.34
C ASP A 279 -0.77 4.49 -10.06
N VAL A 280 0.10 3.77 -9.34
CA VAL A 280 0.86 2.65 -9.88
C VAL A 280 0.14 1.35 -9.53
N GLN A 281 0.06 0.43 -10.49
CA GLN A 281 -0.53 -0.88 -10.34
C GLN A 281 0.42 -1.97 -10.83
N PHE A 282 0.58 -3.02 -10.03
CA PHE A 282 1.24 -4.26 -10.45
C PHE A 282 0.29 -5.44 -10.31
N GLU A 283 0.46 -6.43 -11.17
CA GLU A 283 -0.22 -7.72 -11.10
C GLU A 283 0.82 -8.83 -11.15
N THR A 284 0.77 -9.74 -10.17
CA THR A 284 1.67 -10.88 -10.04
C THR A 284 0.88 -12.14 -9.70
N HIS A 285 1.56 -13.28 -9.74
CA HIS A 285 0.99 -14.59 -9.46
C HIS A 285 1.75 -15.25 -8.32
N LEU A 286 1.03 -15.62 -7.26
CA LEU A 286 1.64 -16.22 -6.08
C LEU A 286 2.37 -17.53 -6.42
N LYS A 287 3.54 -17.67 -5.83
CA LYS A 287 4.39 -18.86 -5.95
C LYS A 287 3.82 -20.01 -5.13
N GLN A 288 4.38 -21.19 -5.31
CA GLN A 288 3.94 -22.39 -4.65
C GLN A 288 4.04 -22.25 -3.11
N PRO A 289 2.96 -22.57 -2.36
CA PRO A 289 3.04 -22.57 -0.91
C PRO A 289 4.00 -23.65 -0.41
N MET A 290 4.81 -23.29 0.58
CA MET A 290 5.66 -24.24 1.30
C MET A 290 4.82 -25.04 2.31
N SER A 291 5.17 -26.31 2.50
CA SER A 291 4.48 -27.21 3.44
C SER A 291 4.68 -26.79 4.89
N PHE A 292 5.82 -26.15 5.17
CA PHE A 292 6.13 -25.50 6.43
C PHE A 292 7.05 -24.30 6.19
N PRO A 293 7.06 -23.29 7.08
CA PRO A 293 7.95 -22.16 6.96
C PRO A 293 9.43 -22.60 7.07
N PRO A 294 10.29 -22.21 6.13
CA PRO A 294 11.71 -22.54 6.19
C PRO A 294 12.36 -21.82 7.37
N LYS A 295 13.29 -22.50 8.05
CA LYS A 295 13.82 -22.01 9.31
C LYS A 295 15.22 -22.51 9.60
N LEU A 296 16.09 -21.58 10.01
CA LEU A 296 17.39 -21.92 10.59
C LEU A 296 17.19 -22.56 11.98
N SER A 297 17.96 -23.62 12.26
CA SER A 297 17.96 -24.27 13.58
C SER A 297 18.30 -23.29 14.72
N LYS A 298 19.16 -22.30 14.43
CA LYS A 298 19.49 -21.16 15.29
C LYS A 298 20.03 -19.98 14.46
N SER A 299 20.09 -18.78 15.03
CA SER A 299 20.62 -17.58 14.35
C SER A 299 22.11 -17.34 14.61
N GLU A 300 22.70 -18.04 15.57
CA GLU A 300 24.10 -17.93 15.96
C GLU A 300 24.74 -19.32 16.06
N TYR A 301 25.87 -19.49 15.37
CA TYR A 301 26.65 -20.72 15.30
C TYR A 301 28.07 -20.45 15.78
N THR A 302 28.71 -21.46 16.33
CA THR A 302 30.13 -21.48 16.65
C THR A 302 30.90 -22.08 15.47
N PHE A 303 32.12 -21.62 15.25
CA PHE A 303 33.00 -22.16 14.22
C PHE A 303 33.17 -23.68 14.37
N GLY A 304 33.02 -24.43 13.29
CA GLY A 304 33.04 -25.89 13.30
C GLY A 304 31.67 -26.56 13.45
N GLU A 305 30.62 -25.83 13.86
CA GLU A 305 29.25 -26.37 13.87
C GLU A 305 28.67 -26.49 12.47
N VAL A 306 27.62 -27.31 12.33
CA VAL A 306 26.83 -27.41 11.10
C VAL A 306 25.64 -26.44 11.16
N ILE A 307 25.58 -25.53 10.19
CA ILE A 307 24.40 -24.69 9.96
C ILE A 307 23.33 -25.57 9.34
N CYS A 308 22.17 -25.62 9.96
CA CYS A 308 21.06 -26.47 9.55
C CYS A 308 19.85 -25.61 9.23
N LEU A 309 19.37 -25.73 7.99
CA LEU A 309 18.22 -25.01 7.48
C LEU A 309 17.14 -26.04 7.11
N SER A 310 15.99 -25.98 7.80
CA SER A 310 14.81 -26.75 7.42
C SER A 310 14.16 -26.11 6.18
N LEU A 311 13.93 -26.92 5.15
CA LEU A 311 13.36 -26.51 3.86
C LEU A 311 12.28 -27.50 3.42
N ASP A 312 11.31 -27.02 2.63
CA ASP A 312 10.33 -27.90 1.97
C ASP A 312 11.05 -28.98 1.14
N PRO A 313 10.65 -30.26 1.22
CA PRO A 313 11.28 -31.35 0.46
C PRO A 313 11.37 -31.10 -1.05
N ARG A 314 10.38 -30.38 -1.61
CA ARG A 314 10.36 -30.05 -3.03
C ARG A 314 11.44 -29.02 -3.38
N LEU A 315 11.74 -28.09 -2.47
CA LEU A 315 12.84 -27.14 -2.64
C LEU A 315 14.20 -27.81 -2.44
N VAL A 316 14.33 -28.75 -1.50
CA VAL A 316 15.54 -29.58 -1.37
C VAL A 316 15.83 -30.30 -2.69
N LYS A 317 14.78 -30.86 -3.32
CA LYS A 317 14.90 -31.51 -4.63
C LYS A 317 15.32 -30.53 -5.73
N GLU A 318 14.77 -29.31 -5.76
CA GLU A 318 15.20 -28.27 -6.72
C GLU A 318 16.68 -27.90 -6.54
N LEU A 319 17.17 -27.81 -5.30
CA LEU A 319 18.58 -27.56 -5.02
C LEU A 319 19.46 -28.72 -5.49
N ALA A 320 19.06 -29.97 -5.25
CA ALA A 320 19.79 -31.16 -5.70
C ALA A 320 19.87 -31.30 -7.23
N GLU A 321 18.86 -30.80 -7.93
CA GLU A 321 18.79 -30.78 -9.40
C GLU A 321 19.39 -29.50 -10.02
N GLU A 322 19.98 -28.61 -9.21
CA GLU A 322 20.53 -27.30 -9.63
C GLU A 322 19.50 -26.41 -10.37
N LYS A 323 18.23 -26.50 -9.96
CA LYS A 323 17.11 -25.69 -10.51
C LYS A 323 16.79 -24.42 -9.72
N ALA A 324 17.32 -24.31 -8.51
CA ALA A 324 17.20 -23.12 -7.68
C ALA A 324 18.57 -22.47 -7.54
N ASP A 325 18.64 -21.15 -7.60
CA ASP A 325 19.88 -20.44 -7.33
C ASP A 325 20.15 -20.43 -5.82
N PHE A 326 21.41 -20.62 -5.47
CA PHE A 326 21.88 -20.75 -4.10
C PHE A 326 23.10 -19.85 -3.92
N GLU A 327 23.00 -18.81 -3.09
CA GLU A 327 24.05 -17.80 -2.93
C GLU A 327 24.30 -17.46 -1.46
N LEU A 328 25.57 -17.21 -1.13
CA LEU A 328 25.98 -16.79 0.20
C LEU A 328 26.65 -15.41 0.16
N PHE A 329 26.18 -14.49 1.00
CA PHE A 329 26.74 -13.16 1.17
C PHE A 329 27.44 -13.03 2.52
N LYS A 330 28.77 -12.82 2.50
CA LYS A 330 29.59 -12.54 3.69
C LYS A 330 29.53 -11.06 4.12
N THR A 331 29.30 -10.18 3.15
CA THR A 331 28.92 -8.79 3.33
C THR A 331 27.80 -8.51 2.32
N LYS A 332 26.97 -7.48 2.52
CA LYS A 332 25.88 -7.12 1.58
C LYS A 332 26.34 -6.86 0.12
N LYS A 333 27.63 -6.97 -0.21
CA LYS A 333 28.24 -6.58 -1.48
C LYS A 333 28.88 -7.72 -2.29
N THR A 334 29.17 -8.86 -1.68
CA THR A 334 29.89 -9.96 -2.35
C THR A 334 29.14 -11.26 -2.11
N SER A 335 28.61 -11.85 -3.18
CA SER A 335 28.07 -13.21 -3.17
C SER A 335 29.09 -14.23 -3.63
N GLU A 336 28.99 -15.42 -3.06
CA GLU A 336 29.62 -16.65 -3.53
C GLU A 336 28.52 -17.61 -3.99
N ASN A 337 28.75 -18.32 -5.10
CA ASN A 337 27.84 -19.37 -5.55
C ASN A 337 27.84 -20.50 -4.51
N GLY A 338 26.70 -20.78 -3.92
CA GLY A 338 26.51 -21.77 -2.88
C GLY A 338 26.82 -23.20 -3.35
N TYR A 339 26.72 -23.50 -4.65
CA TYR A 339 27.13 -24.79 -5.21
C TYR A 339 28.65 -25.03 -5.17
N SER A 340 29.44 -23.98 -4.91
CA SER A 340 30.89 -24.10 -4.66
C SER A 340 31.22 -24.46 -3.20
N LEU A 341 30.22 -24.40 -2.31
CA LEU A 341 30.38 -24.71 -0.89
C LEU A 341 30.26 -26.22 -0.66
N ALA A 342 30.85 -26.68 0.44
CA ALA A 342 30.54 -28.01 0.98
C ALA A 342 29.13 -27.94 1.61
N PHE A 343 28.19 -28.72 1.08
CA PHE A 343 26.84 -28.84 1.64
C PHE A 343 26.31 -30.28 1.53
N GLU A 344 25.35 -30.62 2.38
CA GLU A 344 24.61 -31.87 2.31
C GLU A 344 23.10 -31.56 2.25
N LEU A 345 22.37 -32.34 1.48
CA LEU A 345 20.92 -32.28 1.37
C LEU A 345 20.32 -33.56 1.96
N GLU A 346 19.45 -33.38 2.95
CA GLU A 346 18.59 -34.44 3.52
C GLU A 346 17.13 -34.11 3.18
N ASP A 347 16.21 -35.09 3.32
CA ASP A 347 14.80 -35.00 2.87
C ASP A 347 14.09 -33.65 3.14
N GLU A 348 14.42 -32.96 4.24
CA GLU A 348 13.83 -31.68 4.63
C GLU A 348 14.88 -30.62 5.04
N ARG A 349 16.15 -30.81 4.69
CA ARG A 349 17.24 -29.99 5.25
C ARG A 349 18.36 -29.71 4.27
N LEU A 350 18.87 -28.48 4.37
CA LEU A 350 20.18 -28.09 3.87
C LEU A 350 21.15 -27.97 5.05
N LEU A 351 22.27 -28.67 4.97
CA LEU A 351 23.34 -28.68 5.96
C LEU A 351 24.60 -28.02 5.38
N LEU A 352 25.15 -27.04 6.10
CA LEU A 352 26.34 -26.30 5.70
C LEU A 352 27.36 -26.33 6.86
N PRO A 353 28.46 -27.10 6.74
CA PRO A 353 29.53 -27.09 7.74
C PRO A 353 30.17 -25.70 7.84
N SER A 354 30.22 -25.10 9.02
CA SER A 354 30.77 -23.75 9.17
C SER A 354 32.30 -23.69 9.06
N ALA A 355 33.00 -24.82 9.18
CA ALA A 355 34.46 -24.92 9.07
C ALA A 355 35.01 -24.45 7.70
N GLN A 356 34.18 -24.43 6.66
CA GLN A 356 34.57 -23.95 5.33
C GLN A 356 34.69 -22.43 5.23
N PHE A 357 34.08 -21.68 6.16
CA PHE A 357 34.12 -20.23 6.11
C PHE A 357 35.43 -19.71 6.70
N GLU A 358 36.19 -18.90 5.97
CA GLU A 358 37.52 -18.47 6.41
C GLU A 358 37.52 -17.64 7.70
N LYS A 359 36.43 -16.92 8.00
CA LYS A 359 36.35 -15.98 9.13
C LYS A 359 34.97 -15.98 9.78
N PRO A 360 34.89 -15.85 11.11
CA PRO A 360 33.65 -15.52 11.82
C PRO A 360 33.03 -14.21 11.29
N GLY A 361 31.71 -14.08 11.38
CA GLY A 361 31.01 -12.93 10.84
C GLY A 361 29.50 -13.13 10.70
N ARG A 362 28.85 -12.14 10.08
CA ARG A 362 27.44 -12.21 9.69
C ARG A 362 27.35 -12.67 8.25
N PHE A 363 26.44 -13.58 7.99
CA PHE A 363 26.20 -14.16 6.67
C PHE A 363 24.72 -14.07 6.33
N GLN A 364 24.44 -13.91 5.05
CA GLN A 364 23.10 -14.00 4.49
C GLN A 364 23.11 -15.09 3.42
N LEU A 365 22.27 -16.09 3.61
CA LEU A 365 21.99 -17.10 2.59
C LEU A 365 20.75 -16.69 1.80
N ARG A 366 20.86 -16.69 0.48
CA ARG A 366 19.76 -16.44 -0.45
C ARG A 366 19.53 -17.70 -1.28
N ILE A 367 18.28 -18.16 -1.29
CA ILE A 367 17.82 -19.22 -2.21
C ILE A 367 16.76 -18.59 -3.10
N THR A 368 16.91 -18.70 -4.41
CA THR A 368 15.94 -18.18 -5.39
C THR A 368 15.39 -19.34 -6.21
N SER A 369 14.08 -19.55 -6.13
CA SER A 369 13.38 -20.61 -6.87
C SER A 369 12.26 -19.99 -7.70
N GLU A 370 12.13 -20.43 -8.95
CA GLU A 370 10.98 -20.03 -9.79
C GLU A 370 9.64 -20.50 -9.18
N SER A 371 9.66 -21.65 -8.50
CA SER A 371 8.49 -22.28 -7.88
C SER A 371 8.14 -21.67 -6.53
N PHE A 372 9.13 -21.30 -5.71
CA PHE A 372 8.93 -20.88 -4.31
C PHE A 372 9.28 -19.42 -4.03
N GLY A 373 9.75 -18.67 -5.03
CA GLY A 373 10.23 -17.32 -4.87
C GLY A 373 11.59 -17.26 -4.16
N GLN A 374 11.88 -16.12 -3.54
CA GLN A 374 13.15 -15.88 -2.87
C GLN A 374 13.02 -16.11 -1.35
N LEU A 375 14.01 -16.79 -0.79
CA LEU A 375 14.16 -17.03 0.65
C LEU A 375 15.46 -16.42 1.14
N LEU A 376 15.41 -15.73 2.28
CA LEU A 376 16.57 -15.05 2.87
C LEU A 376 16.77 -15.48 4.33
N PHE A 377 17.97 -15.96 4.64
CA PHE A 377 18.32 -16.43 5.98
C PHE A 377 19.55 -15.70 6.50
N LEU A 378 19.42 -15.05 7.64
CA LEU A 378 20.50 -14.33 8.32
C LEU A 378 21.03 -15.17 9.48
N PHE A 379 22.35 -15.38 9.53
CA PHE A 379 23.01 -16.05 10.65
C PHE A 379 24.37 -15.45 10.96
N MET A 380 24.88 -15.73 12.15
CA MET A 380 26.20 -15.32 12.61
C MET A 380 27.05 -16.54 12.95
N ILE A 381 28.31 -16.52 12.54
CA ILE A 381 29.33 -17.48 12.99
C ILE A 381 30.26 -16.74 13.96
N LYS A 382 30.43 -17.28 15.17
CA LYS A 382 31.34 -16.78 16.20
C LYS A 382 32.56 -17.68 16.31
N GLN A 383 33.68 -17.10 16.75
CA GLN A 383 34.85 -17.89 17.15
C GLN A 383 34.51 -18.69 18.41
N GLU A 384 35.09 -19.87 18.60
CA GLU A 384 35.06 -20.55 19.89
C GLU A 384 35.64 -19.60 20.96
N GLY A 385 34.92 -19.46 22.07
CA GLY A 385 35.28 -18.63 23.21
C GLY A 385 36.10 -19.37 24.25
#